data_AF-A0A2E0HCA6-F1
#
_entry.id   AF-A0A2E0HCA6-F1
#
_cell.length_a   1.000
_cell.length_b   1.000
_cell.length_c   1.000
_cell.angle_alpha   90.00
_cell.angle_beta   90.00
_cell.angle_gamma   90.00
#
_symmetry.space_group_name_H-M   'P 1'
#
loop_
_entity.id
_entity.type
_entity.pdbx_description
1 polymer ?
#
loop_
_entity_poly.entity_id
_entity_poly.type
_entity_poly.pdbx_seq_one_letter_code
_entity_poly.pdbx_strand_id
1 'polypeptide(L)'
;MRIRDIPDSYAAFEAYNREFETRTFAVTKAGQRVGNATRDLLLGFYLPRFLWAPARPLVYALMDEPLLQATGYPPPNSGTRRRVEGVLRAQARLLRLWPKPRYPRIISLLRNKTHPQGYSVADIGPPALRRKWAAETGKAGSTDTR
;
A
#
# COMPACT_ATOMS: atom_id res chain seq x y z
N MET A 1 -15.68 -3.81 9.61
CA MET A 1 -14.83 -4.82 10.27
C MET A 1 -15.20 -4.84 11.74
N ARG A 2 -15.66 -5.98 12.30
CA ARG A 2 -16.12 -6.12 13.70
C ARG A 2 -14.91 -6.29 14.65
N ILE A 3 -13.96 -5.36 14.58
CA ILE A 3 -12.74 -5.38 15.41
C ILE A 3 -13.15 -4.95 16.82
N ARG A 4 -12.84 -5.78 17.81
CA ARG A 4 -13.10 -5.55 19.23
C ARG A 4 -11.75 -5.41 19.95
N ASP A 5 -11.79 -4.96 21.21
CA ASP A 5 -10.63 -4.94 22.10
C ASP A 5 -9.45 -4.09 21.58
N ILE A 6 -9.77 -2.88 21.10
CA ILE A 6 -8.76 -1.92 20.65
C ILE A 6 -8.08 -1.32 21.89
N PRO A 7 -6.74 -1.33 22.00
CA PRO A 7 -6.04 -0.74 23.14
C PRO A 7 -6.33 0.76 23.29
N ASP A 8 -6.58 1.20 24.53
CA ASP A 8 -7.00 2.57 24.85
C ASP A 8 -5.87 3.61 24.85
N SER A 9 -4.62 3.17 24.67
CA SER A 9 -3.46 4.06 24.62
C SER A 9 -2.51 3.71 23.49
N TYR A 10 -1.77 4.72 23.02
CA TYR A 10 -0.75 4.54 22.00
C TYR A 10 0.33 3.53 22.43
N ALA A 11 0.79 3.60 23.68
CA ALA A 11 1.82 2.69 24.19
C ALA A 11 1.33 1.23 24.22
N ALA A 12 0.09 1.00 24.66
CA ALA A 12 -0.50 -0.33 24.65
C ALA A 12 -0.70 -0.85 23.22
N PHE A 13 -1.12 0.02 22.29
CA PHE A 13 -1.23 -0.33 20.88
C PHE A 13 0.13 -0.66 20.25
N GLU A 14 1.17 0.12 20.53
CA GLU A 14 2.52 -0.12 20.04
C GLU A 14 3.07 -1.45 20.55
N ALA A 15 2.89 -1.75 21.85
CA ALA A 15 3.30 -3.03 22.43
C ALA A 15 2.57 -4.21 21.77
N TYR A 16 1.24 -4.11 21.62
CA TYR A 16 0.43 -5.11 20.92
C TYR A 16 0.91 -5.34 19.48
N ASN A 17 1.20 -4.25 18.76
CA ASN A 17 1.66 -4.33 17.38
C ASN A 17 3.03 -5.04 17.27
N ARG A 18 4.00 -4.66 18.11
CA ARG A 18 5.33 -5.29 18.14
C ARG A 18 5.27 -6.78 18.47
N GLU A 19 4.43 -7.16 19.43
CA GLU A 19 4.19 -8.57 19.76
C GLU A 19 3.58 -9.32 18.58
N PHE A 20 2.56 -8.74 17.95
CA PHE A 20 1.90 -9.31 16.78
C PHE A 20 2.86 -9.51 15.61
N GLU A 21 3.71 -8.51 15.31
CA GLU A 21 4.74 -8.59 14.28
C GLU A 21 5.72 -9.71 14.59
N THR A 22 6.25 -9.77 15.81
CA THR A 22 7.20 -10.81 16.24
C THR A 22 6.62 -12.22 16.09
N ARG A 23 5.31 -12.39 16.38
CA ARG A 23 4.63 -13.68 16.30
C ARG A 23 4.27 -14.09 14.86
N THR A 24 4.02 -13.12 13.98
CA THR A 24 3.32 -13.38 12.72
C THR A 24 4.16 -13.10 11.47
N PHE A 25 5.17 -12.23 11.57
CA PHE A 25 6.02 -11.91 10.44
C PHE A 25 6.88 -13.11 10.07
N ALA A 26 6.75 -13.53 8.81
CA ALA A 26 7.49 -14.65 8.26
C ALA A 26 7.73 -14.43 6.77
N VAL A 27 8.87 -14.94 6.28
CA VAL A 27 9.19 -14.92 4.86
C VAL A 27 8.29 -15.91 4.13
N THR A 28 7.39 -15.39 3.31
CA THR A 28 6.52 -16.20 2.45
C THR A 28 6.67 -15.80 0.99
N LYS A 29 6.58 -16.78 0.09
CA LYS A 29 6.61 -16.53 -1.37
C LYS A 29 5.47 -15.58 -1.81
N ALA A 30 4.31 -15.71 -1.17
CA ALA A 30 3.17 -14.82 -1.43
C ALA A 30 3.46 -13.38 -0.97
N GLY A 31 3.99 -13.21 0.25
CA GLY A 31 4.40 -11.90 0.78
C GLY A 31 5.46 -11.25 -0.09
N GLN A 32 6.48 -12.00 -0.51
CA GLN A 32 7.51 -11.52 -1.45
C GLN A 32 6.94 -11.04 -2.79
N ARG A 33 5.99 -11.79 -3.37
CA ARG A 33 5.33 -11.39 -4.62
C ARG A 33 4.57 -10.08 -4.47
N VAL A 34 3.79 -9.94 -3.38
CA VAL A 34 3.04 -8.71 -3.10
C VAL A 34 4.00 -7.55 -2.84
N GLY A 35 5.01 -7.74 -1.99
CA GLY A 35 6.02 -6.72 -1.73
C GLY A 35 6.73 -6.25 -3.00
N ASN A 36 7.11 -7.19 -3.89
CA ASN A 36 7.77 -6.85 -5.16
C ASN A 36 6.84 -6.04 -6.06
N ALA A 37 5.56 -6.42 -6.15
CA ALA A 37 4.57 -5.68 -6.92
C ALA A 37 4.36 -4.26 -6.35
N THR A 38 4.29 -4.10 -5.03
CA THR A 38 4.15 -2.80 -4.38
C THR A 38 5.39 -1.92 -4.58
N ARG A 39 6.60 -2.47 -4.44
CA ARG A 39 7.85 -1.75 -4.73
C ARG A 39 7.88 -1.26 -6.16
N ASP A 40 7.57 -2.13 -7.12
CA ASP A 40 7.64 -1.80 -8.53
C ASP A 40 6.53 -0.80 -8.93
N LEU A 41 5.35 -0.86 -8.29
CA LEU A 41 4.30 0.14 -8.42
C LEU A 41 4.76 1.52 -7.93
N LEU A 42 5.37 1.58 -6.74
CA LEU A 42 5.92 2.82 -6.18
C LEU A 42 6.96 3.43 -7.12
N LEU A 43 7.90 2.61 -7.63
CA LEU A 43 8.91 3.06 -8.59
C LEU A 43 8.27 3.55 -9.89
N GLY A 44 7.21 2.88 -10.36
CA GLY A 44 6.47 3.26 -11.57
C GLY A 44 5.78 4.62 -11.50
N PHE A 45 5.54 5.19 -10.31
CA PHE A 45 4.99 6.53 -10.17
C PHE A 45 6.01 7.64 -10.42
N TYR A 46 7.29 7.39 -10.16
CA TYR A 46 8.33 8.42 -10.16
C TYR A 46 9.46 8.19 -11.16
N LEU A 47 9.69 6.94 -11.60
CA LEU A 47 10.84 6.58 -12.42
C LEU A 47 10.45 5.71 -13.63
N PRO A 48 11.14 5.89 -14.78
CA PRO A 48 11.07 4.96 -15.90
C PRO A 48 11.69 3.61 -15.55
N ARG A 49 11.24 2.55 -16.23
CA ARG A 49 11.53 1.14 -15.90
C ARG A 49 13.02 0.78 -15.82
N PHE A 50 13.87 1.44 -16.62
CA PHE A 50 15.32 1.17 -16.62
C PHE A 50 16.01 1.64 -15.32
N LEU A 51 15.41 2.58 -14.58
CA LEU A 51 15.93 3.05 -13.30
C LEU A 51 15.43 2.24 -12.10
N TRP A 52 14.55 1.26 -12.31
CA TRP A 52 13.95 0.54 -11.18
C TRP A 52 14.99 -0.27 -10.40
N ALA A 53 15.86 -1.01 -11.08
CA ALA A 53 16.89 -1.83 -10.45
C ALA A 53 17.83 -1.01 -9.54
N PRO A 54 18.45 0.10 -9.99
CA PRO A 54 19.31 0.91 -9.11
C PRO A 54 18.52 1.67 -8.03
N ALA A 55 17.22 1.88 -8.20
CA ALA A 55 16.39 2.56 -7.20
C ALA A 55 15.85 1.62 -6.09
N ARG A 56 15.90 0.29 -6.24
CA ARG A 56 15.39 -0.65 -5.23
C ARG A 56 16.01 -0.45 -3.83
N PRO A 57 17.34 -0.25 -3.68
CA PRO A 57 17.94 -0.02 -2.37
C PRO A 57 17.42 1.24 -1.67
N LEU A 58 16.97 2.25 -2.42
CA LEU A 58 16.34 3.43 -1.86
C LEU A 58 14.99 3.11 -1.23
N VAL A 59 14.20 2.24 -1.86
CA VAL A 59 12.94 1.76 -1.30
C VAL A 59 13.20 0.94 -0.04
N TYR A 60 14.22 0.09 -0.04
CA TYR A 60 14.58 -0.71 1.15
C TYR A 60 15.04 0.17 2.31
N ALA A 61 15.71 1.29 2.05
CA ALA A 61 16.09 2.26 3.08
C ALA A 61 14.90 2.93 3.78
N LEU A 62 13.75 3.00 3.12
CA LEU A 62 12.49 3.51 3.69
C LEU A 62 11.77 2.47 4.53
N MET A 63 12.06 1.19 4.33
CA MET A 63 11.44 0.10 5.08
C MET A 63 12.14 -0.08 6.44
N ASP A 64 11.37 -0.48 7.44
CA ASP A 64 11.84 -0.89 8.75
C ASP A 64 12.45 -2.30 8.72
N GLU A 65 13.26 -2.62 9.73
CA GLU A 65 14.01 -3.88 9.76
C GLU A 65 13.10 -5.12 9.82
N PRO A 66 12.07 -5.20 10.69
CA PRO A 66 11.15 -6.34 10.71
C PRO A 66 10.48 -6.60 9.36
N LEU A 67 10.09 -5.54 8.66
CA LEU A 67 9.48 -5.66 7.34
C LEU A 67 10.47 -6.13 6.26
N LEU A 68 11.73 -5.66 6.29
CA LEU A 68 12.79 -6.16 5.40
C LEU A 68 13.02 -7.65 5.62
N GLN A 69 13.06 -8.09 6.89
CA GLN A 69 13.19 -9.50 7.25
C GLN A 69 11.98 -10.31 6.78
N ALA A 70 10.75 -9.84 7.02
CA ALA A 70 9.52 -10.52 6.61
C ALA A 70 9.38 -10.64 5.07
N THR A 71 9.90 -9.67 4.33
CA THR A 71 9.90 -9.68 2.86
C THR A 71 11.13 -10.38 2.28
N GLY A 72 12.15 -10.69 3.08
CA GLY A 72 13.41 -11.27 2.61
C GLY A 72 14.20 -10.33 1.69
N TYR A 73 14.10 -9.01 1.93
CA TYR A 73 14.88 -8.01 1.21
C TYR A 73 16.25 -7.81 1.86
N PRO A 74 17.29 -7.54 1.05
CA PRO A 74 18.62 -7.30 1.59
C PRO A 74 18.60 -6.00 2.43
N PRO A 75 19.20 -6.02 3.64
CA PRO A 75 19.26 -4.82 4.45
C PRO A 75 20.09 -3.76 3.72
N PRO A 76 19.60 -2.51 3.66
CA PRO A 76 20.35 -1.41 3.06
C PRO A 76 21.56 -1.09 3.93
N ASN A 77 22.67 -0.69 3.30
CA ASN A 77 23.82 -0.22 4.08
C ASN A 77 23.45 1.04 4.89
N SER A 78 24.06 1.20 6.07
CA SER A 78 23.76 2.29 6.99
C SER A 78 23.96 3.68 6.37
N GLY A 79 24.92 3.80 5.44
CA GLY A 79 25.17 5.02 4.67
C GLY A 79 24.01 5.40 3.73
N THR A 80 23.38 4.43 3.07
CA THR A 80 22.23 4.65 2.16
C THR A 80 21.04 5.13 2.96
N ARG A 81 20.79 4.55 4.13
CA ARG A 81 19.69 4.99 5.00
C ARG A 81 19.84 6.45 5.42
N ARG A 82 21.04 6.83 5.88
CA ARG A 82 21.36 8.23 6.24
C ARG A 82 21.25 9.18 5.05
N ARG A 83 21.68 8.76 3.84
CA ARG A 83 21.55 9.56 2.61
C ARG A 83 20.09 9.79 2.26
N VAL A 84 19.26 8.76 2.27
CA VAL A 84 17.82 8.86 2.00
C VAL A 84 17.14 9.78 3.01
N GLU A 85 17.42 9.61 4.30
CA GLU A 85 16.92 10.49 5.35
C GLU A 85 17.36 11.95 5.13
N GLY A 86 18.63 12.17 4.76
CA GLY A 86 19.16 13.48 4.42
C GLY A 86 18.46 14.13 3.24
N VAL A 87 18.21 13.38 2.16
CA VAL A 87 17.47 13.84 0.98
C VAL A 87 16.04 14.23 1.36
N LEU A 88 15.34 13.42 2.14
CA LEU A 88 13.97 13.73 2.59
C LEU A 88 13.93 14.98 3.48
N ARG A 89 14.90 15.15 4.38
CA ARG A 89 15.02 16.37 5.20
C ARG A 89 15.32 17.60 4.35
N ALA A 90 16.20 17.49 3.37
CA ALA A 90 16.49 18.57 2.43
C ALA A 90 15.25 18.92 1.59
N GLN A 91 14.54 17.91 1.10
CA GLN A 91 13.29 18.08 0.36
C GLN A 91 12.23 18.77 1.22
N ALA A 92 12.08 18.40 2.50
CA ALA A 92 11.14 19.06 3.41
C ALA A 92 11.48 20.54 3.62
N ARG A 93 12.76 20.87 3.76
CA ARG A 93 13.23 22.27 3.87
C ARG A 93 12.98 23.05 2.57
N LEU A 94 13.23 22.44 1.42
CA LEU A 94 12.99 23.05 0.12
C LEU A 94 11.48 23.29 -0.11
N LEU A 95 10.65 22.30 0.20
CA LEU A 95 9.19 22.42 0.11
C LEU A 95 8.63 23.51 1.04
N ARG A 96 9.26 23.73 2.20
CA ARG A 96 8.86 24.82 3.11
C ARG A 96 9.10 26.21 2.52
N LEU A 97 10.09 26.35 1.62
CA LEU A 97 10.39 27.60 0.93
C LEU A 97 9.61 27.75 -0.39
N TRP A 98 9.03 26.66 -0.90
CA TRP A 98 8.33 26.68 -2.18
C TRP A 98 6.93 27.31 -2.03
N PRO A 99 6.50 28.14 -3.00
CA PRO A 99 5.20 28.79 -2.93
C PRO A 99 4.10 27.74 -3.03
N LYS A 100 3.04 27.91 -2.22
CA LYS A 100 1.87 27.03 -2.28
C LYS A 100 1.25 27.08 -3.69
N PRO A 101 0.84 25.94 -4.25
CA PRO A 101 0.12 25.93 -5.52
C PRO A 101 -1.11 26.83 -5.45
N ARG A 102 -1.24 27.77 -6.39
CA ARG A 102 -2.37 28.72 -6.45
C ARG A 102 -3.69 28.07 -6.88
N TYR A 103 -3.63 26.87 -7.46
CA TYR A 103 -4.77 26.16 -8.00
C TYR A 103 -4.87 24.75 -7.41
N PRO A 104 -6.10 24.25 -7.12
CA PRO A 104 -6.30 22.90 -6.61
C PRO A 104 -5.97 21.88 -7.70
N ARG A 105 -5.22 20.82 -7.34
CA ARG A 105 -5.07 19.64 -8.19
C ARG A 105 -6.30 18.74 -8.01
N ILE A 106 -7.16 18.72 -9.02
CA ILE A 106 -8.38 17.90 -9.01
C ILE A 106 -8.00 16.48 -9.45
N ILE A 107 -7.90 15.55 -8.49
CA ILE A 107 -7.49 14.16 -8.75
C ILE A 107 -8.45 13.45 -9.71
N SER A 108 -9.75 13.78 -9.69
CA SER A 108 -10.75 13.17 -10.57
C SER A 108 -10.56 13.51 -12.06
N LEU A 109 -9.84 14.59 -12.38
CA LEU A 109 -9.51 14.94 -13.78
C LEU A 109 -8.24 14.25 -14.28
N LEU A 110 -7.51 13.56 -13.40
CA LEU A 110 -6.30 12.83 -13.79
C LEU A 110 -6.69 11.53 -14.49
N ARG A 111 -6.16 11.33 -15.70
CA ARG A 111 -6.34 10.10 -16.46
C ARG A 111 -5.46 8.99 -15.89
N ASN A 112 -6.03 8.19 -15.00
CA ASN A 112 -5.36 7.05 -14.39
C ASN A 112 -5.55 5.79 -15.26
N LYS A 113 -4.54 4.91 -15.27
CA LYS A 113 -4.67 3.59 -15.89
C LYS A 113 -5.77 2.83 -15.16
N THR A 114 -6.83 2.51 -15.88
CA THR A 114 -7.95 1.70 -15.39
C THR A 114 -7.78 0.26 -15.89
N HIS A 115 -8.56 -0.68 -15.36
CA HIS A 115 -8.54 -2.07 -15.77
C HIS A 115 -8.71 -2.19 -17.30
N PRO A 116 -7.73 -2.76 -18.02
CA PRO A 116 -7.71 -2.72 -19.48
C PRO A 116 -8.86 -3.48 -20.14
N GLN A 117 -9.45 -4.44 -19.41
CA GLN A 117 -10.61 -5.24 -19.84
C GLN A 117 -11.96 -4.64 -19.38
N GLY A 118 -11.94 -3.52 -18.65
CA GLY A 118 -13.09 -3.04 -17.88
C GLY A 118 -13.42 -3.93 -16.66
N TYR A 119 -14.38 -3.50 -15.84
CA TYR A 119 -15.02 -4.31 -14.81
C TYR A 119 -16.41 -3.74 -14.49
N SER A 120 -17.38 -4.60 -14.20
CA SER A 120 -18.63 -4.20 -13.55
C SER A 120 -18.47 -4.23 -12.03
N VAL A 121 -19.25 -3.44 -11.30
CA VAL A 121 -19.31 -3.49 -9.83
C VAL A 121 -19.63 -4.91 -9.35
N ALA A 122 -20.42 -5.66 -10.12
CA ALA A 122 -20.76 -7.06 -9.85
C ALA A 122 -19.57 -8.02 -9.96
N ASP A 123 -18.51 -7.66 -10.69
CA ASP A 123 -17.32 -8.49 -10.90
C ASP A 123 -16.31 -8.37 -9.76
N ILE A 124 -16.47 -7.36 -8.89
CA ILE A 124 -15.53 -7.08 -7.81
C ILE A 124 -15.75 -8.05 -6.66
N GLY A 125 -14.64 -8.64 -6.21
CA GLY A 125 -14.58 -9.43 -4.99
C GLY A 125 -14.49 -10.94 -5.24
N PRO A 126 -14.35 -11.71 -4.15
CA PRO A 126 -14.22 -13.16 -4.22
C PRO A 126 -15.44 -13.81 -4.87
N PRO A 127 -15.28 -14.88 -5.68
CA PRO A 127 -16.39 -15.56 -6.33
C PRO A 127 -17.50 -16.01 -5.37
N ALA A 128 -17.15 -16.38 -4.13
CA ALA A 128 -18.11 -16.76 -3.11
C ALA A 128 -19.04 -15.60 -2.71
N LEU A 129 -18.50 -14.38 -2.56
CA LEU A 129 -19.28 -13.19 -2.23
C LEU A 129 -20.15 -12.76 -3.42
N ARG A 130 -19.60 -12.83 -4.64
CA ARG A 130 -20.37 -12.52 -5.86
C ARG A 130 -21.58 -13.45 -6.03
N ARG A 131 -21.39 -14.76 -5.79
CA ARG A 131 -22.49 -15.74 -5.82
C ARG A 131 -23.56 -15.46 -4.76
N LYS A 132 -23.14 -15.11 -3.55
CA LYS A 132 -24.06 -14.75 -2.47
C LYS A 132 -24.90 -13.53 -2.83
N TRP A 133 -24.27 -12.46 -3.31
CA TRP A 133 -24.99 -11.25 -3.70
C TRP A 133 -25.90 -11.46 -4.91
N ALA A 134 -25.49 -12.26 -5.90
CA ALA A 134 -26.35 -12.62 -7.02
C ALA A 134 -27.62 -13.38 -6.58
N ALA A 135 -27.51 -14.24 -5.56
CA ALA A 135 -28.66 -14.95 -5.00
C ALA A 135 -29.59 -14.04 -4.17
N GLU A 136 -29.04 -12.99 -3.55
CA GLU A 136 -29.81 -12.00 -2.77
C GLU A 136 -30.54 -10.99 -3.67
N THR A 137 -29.88 -10.48 -4.73
CA THR A 137 -30.53 -9.58 -5.71
C THR A 137 -31.58 -10.28 -6.56
N GLY A 138 -31.39 -11.58 -6.88
CA GLY A 138 -32.41 -12.39 -7.56
C GLY A 138 -33.68 -12.61 -6.72
N LYS A 139 -33.59 -12.54 -5.39
CA LYS A 139 -34.77 -12.61 -4.49
C LYS A 139 -35.45 -11.25 -4.31
N ALA A 140 -34.70 -10.16 -4.35
CA ALA A 140 -35.27 -8.81 -4.22
C ALA A 140 -36.11 -8.39 -5.44
N GLY A 141 -35.79 -8.91 -6.63
CA GLY A 141 -36.51 -8.61 -7.88
C GLY A 141 -37.84 -9.34 -8.09
N SER A 142 -38.25 -10.25 -7.19
CA SER A 142 -39.51 -11.01 -7.32
C SER A 142 -40.63 -10.55 -6.38
N THR A 143 -40.43 -9.49 -5.61
CA THR A 143 -41.39 -9.02 -4.59
C THR A 143 -42.07 -7.69 -4.90
N ASP A 144 -41.84 -7.10 -6.08
CA ASP A 144 -42.43 -5.81 -6.46
C ASP A 144 -43.17 -5.90 -7.80
N THR A 145 -44.29 -6.60 -7.77
CA THR A 145 -45.42 -6.39 -8.70
C THR A 145 -46.68 -6.61 -7.89
N ARG A 146 -47.23 -5.53 -7.35
CA ARG A 146 -48.63 -5.47 -6.97
C ARG A 146 -49.16 -4.04 -7.09
#